data_AF-A0AA40BZ37-F1
#
_entry.id   AF-A0AA40BZ37-F1
#
_cell.length_a   1.000
_cell.length_b   1.000
_cell.length_c   1.000
_cell.angle_alpha   90.00
_cell.angle_beta   90.00
_cell.angle_gamma   90.00
#
_symmetry.space_group_name_H-M   'P 1'
#
loop_
_entity.id
_entity.type
_entity.pdbx_description
1 polymer ?
#
loop_
_entity_poly.entity_id
_entity_poly.type
_entity_poly.pdbx_seq_one_letter_code
_entity_poly.pdbx_strand_id
1 'polypeptide(L)'
;WGEERLTKNISIDGAPFPVLEALYPLIEAICDYECFRDDRWAWIDSICINQEDEHERPTVQLMDRVYQQLTRTTIWLGTGDANGDEALRFYHQLTDL
;
A
#
# COMPACT_ATOMS: atom_id res chain seq x y z
N TRP A 1 -8.79 -9.14 -8.15
CA TRP A 1 -8.70 -8.08 -7.12
C TRP A 1 -10.08 -7.51 -6.97
N GLY A 2 -10.55 -7.31 -5.73
CA GLY A 2 -11.96 -7.09 -5.39
C GLY A 2 -12.60 -5.85 -6.01
N GLU A 3 -13.85 -5.56 -5.65
CA GLU A 3 -14.58 -4.39 -6.17
C GLU A 3 -13.91 -3.07 -5.75
N GLU A 4 -13.74 -2.17 -6.70
CA GLU A 4 -13.27 -0.80 -6.47
C GLU A 4 -14.37 0.00 -5.76
N ARG A 5 -14.30 0.02 -4.43
CA ARG A 5 -15.23 0.76 -3.57
C ARG A 5 -14.49 1.94 -2.92
N LEU A 6 -14.81 3.14 -3.39
CA LEU A 6 -14.28 4.41 -2.85
C LEU A 6 -15.21 4.95 -1.73
N THR A 7 -15.34 4.19 -0.65
CA THR A 7 -16.27 4.50 0.46
C THR A 7 -15.59 5.19 1.65
N LYS A 8 -14.26 5.23 1.66
CA LYS A 8 -13.45 5.76 2.75
C LYS A 8 -12.76 7.05 2.31
N ASN A 9 -12.57 7.98 3.24
CA ASN A 9 -11.84 9.21 3.01
C ASN A 9 -10.68 9.33 4.00
N ILE A 10 -9.57 9.87 3.52
CA ILE A 10 -8.45 10.35 4.33
C ILE A 10 -8.34 11.87 4.20
N SER A 11 -7.46 12.49 4.99
CA SER A 11 -7.15 13.92 4.87
C SER A 11 -5.81 14.10 4.16
N ILE A 12 -5.80 14.83 3.04
CA ILE A 12 -4.57 15.27 2.36
C ILE A 12 -4.62 16.79 2.31
N ASP A 13 -3.61 17.46 2.86
CA ASP A 13 -3.53 18.93 2.95
C ASP A 13 -4.80 19.61 3.52
N GLY A 14 -5.49 18.90 4.44
CA GLY A 14 -6.71 19.38 5.08
C GLY A 14 -7.99 19.17 4.26
N ALA A 15 -7.90 18.59 3.07
CA ALA A 15 -9.04 18.25 2.23
C ALA A 15 -9.35 16.74 2.30
N PRO A 16 -10.65 16.35 2.26
CA PRO A 16 -11.03 14.94 2.17
C PRO A 16 -10.60 14.37 0.81
N PHE A 17 -9.94 13.21 0.84
CA PHE A 17 -9.50 12.49 -0.34
C PHE A 17 -10.06 11.05 -0.31
N PRO A 18 -10.84 10.64 -1.33
CA PRO A 18 -11.41 9.29 -1.38
C PRO A 18 -10.34 8.24 -1.66
N VAL A 19 -10.38 7.14 -0.92
CA VAL A 19 -9.47 6.00 -1.09
C VAL A 19 -10.23 4.70 -1.23
N LEU A 20 -9.56 3.71 -1.82
CA LEU A 20 -10.08 2.35 -1.90
C LEU A 20 -10.32 1.81 -0.48
N GLU A 21 -11.46 1.15 -0.28
CA GLU A 21 -11.81 0.54 1.01
C GLU A 21 -10.74 -0.47 1.46
N ALA A 22 -10.15 -1.21 0.53
CA ALA A 22 -9.06 -2.15 0.80
C ALA A 22 -7.73 -1.48 1.19
N LEU A 23 -7.53 -0.21 0.80
CA LEU A 23 -6.33 0.56 1.15
C LEU A 23 -6.43 1.15 2.55
N TYR A 24 -7.64 1.45 3.02
CA TYR A 24 -7.85 2.15 4.29
C TYR A 24 -7.19 1.47 5.50
N PRO A 25 -7.27 0.13 5.69
CA PRO A 25 -6.58 -0.54 6.80
C PRO A 25 -5.05 -0.44 6.73
N LEU A 26 -4.47 -0.38 5.52
CA LEU A 26 -3.03 -0.16 5.36
C LEU A 26 -2.64 1.24 5.84
N ILE A 27 -3.45 2.26 5.53
CA ILE A 27 -3.17 3.64 5.98
C ILE A 27 -3.26 3.73 7.51
N GLU A 28 -4.26 3.10 8.12
CA GLU A 28 -4.34 2.99 9.58
C GLU A 28 -3.10 2.30 10.17
N ALA A 29 -2.68 1.17 9.58
CA ALA A 29 -1.47 0.46 9.98
C ALA A 29 -0.20 1.35 9.87
N ILE A 30 -0.04 2.10 8.78
CA ILE A 30 1.10 3.01 8.61
C ILE A 30 1.13 4.08 9.71
N CYS A 31 -0.04 4.58 10.11
CA CYS A 31 -0.15 5.57 11.19
C CYS A 31 0.10 4.97 12.59
N ASP A 32 -0.30 3.72 12.82
CA ASP A 32 -0.31 3.12 14.15
C ASP A 32 0.99 2.36 14.49
N TYR A 33 1.62 1.69 13.53
CA TYR A 33 2.79 0.85 13.80
C TYR A 33 4.09 1.66 13.89
N GLU A 34 4.87 1.40 14.95
CA GLU A 34 6.13 2.12 15.21
C GLU A 34 7.17 1.92 14.10
N CYS A 35 7.13 0.79 13.38
CA CYS A 35 8.07 0.49 12.30
C CYS A 35 7.96 1.45 11.11
N PHE A 36 6.88 2.22 11.00
CA PHE A 36 6.69 3.27 10.00
C PHE A 36 6.97 4.69 10.52
N ARG A 37 7.23 4.89 11.83
CA ARG A 37 7.47 6.25 12.37
C ARG A 37 8.69 6.95 11.76
N ASP A 38 9.70 6.18 11.40
CA ASP A 38 10.92 6.71 10.78
C ASP A 38 10.70 7.07 9.29
N ASP A 39 9.63 6.56 8.68
CA ASP A 39 9.26 6.90 7.30
C ASP A 39 8.50 8.23 7.29
N ARG A 40 9.17 9.28 6.81
CA ARG A 40 8.57 10.62 6.70
C ARG A 40 7.53 10.74 5.58
N TRP A 41 7.59 9.84 4.60
CA TRP A 41 6.77 9.86 3.39
C TRP A 41 6.46 8.44 2.95
N ALA A 42 5.19 8.17 2.67
CA ALA A 42 4.76 6.93 2.01
C ALA A 42 4.30 7.27 0.58
N TRP A 43 4.77 6.48 -0.38
CA TRP A 43 4.28 6.56 -1.75
C TRP A 43 3.30 5.42 -1.98
N ILE A 44 2.06 5.77 -2.32
CA ILE A 44 0.98 4.82 -2.62
C ILE A 44 0.45 5.17 -3.99
N ASP A 45 0.59 4.25 -4.95
CA ASP A 45 0.28 4.48 -6.37
C ASP A 45 -1.13 5.03 -6.60
N SER A 46 -2.14 4.43 -5.96
CA SER A 46 -3.55 4.85 -6.03
C SER A 46 -3.86 6.22 -5.42
N ILE A 47 -2.91 6.84 -4.71
CA ILE A 47 -3.01 8.21 -4.18
C ILE A 47 -2.10 9.17 -4.95
N CYS A 48 -0.86 8.78 -5.20
CA CYS A 48 0.18 9.66 -5.75
C CYS A 48 0.13 9.80 -7.28
N ILE A 49 -0.63 8.96 -7.99
CA ILE A 49 -0.79 9.01 -9.44
C ILE A 49 -2.21 9.48 -9.75
N ASN A 50 -2.31 10.48 -10.62
CA ASN A 50 -3.59 10.82 -11.24
C ASN A 50 -3.98 9.73 -12.26
N GLN A 51 -4.80 8.77 -11.82
CA GLN A 51 -5.24 7.65 -12.64
C GLN A 51 -6.21 8.07 -13.77
N GLU A 52 -6.84 9.24 -13.63
CA GLU A 52 -7.81 9.80 -14.60
C GLU A 52 -7.12 10.48 -15.79
N ASP A 53 -5.87 10.92 -15.62
CA ASP A 53 -5.07 11.48 -16.71
C ASP A 53 -4.26 10.37 -17.40
N GLU A 54 -4.66 10.02 -18.61
CA GLU A 54 -3.96 9.03 -19.43
C GLU A 54 -2.49 9.42 -19.72
N HIS A 55 -2.13 10.71 -19.63
CA HIS A 55 -0.74 11.17 -19.76
C HIS A 55 0.07 11.02 -18.46
N GLU A 56 -0.58 10.97 -17.29
CA GLU A 56 0.11 10.73 -16.01
C GLU A 56 0.16 9.24 -15.63
N ARG A 57 -0.53 8.36 -16.39
CA ARG A 57 -0.43 6.91 -16.17
C ARG A 57 1.02 6.45 -16.30
N PRO A 58 1.64 6.00 -15.19
CA PRO A 58 3.02 5.60 -15.22
C PRO A 58 3.13 4.35 -16.08
N THR A 59 3.97 4.45 -17.10
CA THR A 59 4.42 3.25 -17.81
C THR A 59 5.16 2.36 -16.82
N VAL A 60 5.21 1.05 -17.07
CA VAL A 60 6.02 0.09 -16.28
C VAL A 60 7.45 0.59 -16.05
N GLN A 61 8.01 1.32 -17.01
CA GLN A 61 9.34 1.95 -16.92
C GLN A 61 9.45 3.08 -15.88
N LEU A 62 8.36 3.82 -15.64
CA LEU A 62 8.32 4.87 -14.61
C LEU A 62 8.17 4.24 -13.23
N MET A 63 7.32 3.21 -13.11
CA MET A 63 7.19 2.40 -11.89
C MET A 63 8.54 1.81 -11.46
N ASP A 64 9.30 1.25 -12.40
CA ASP A 64 10.64 0.71 -12.13
C ASP A 64 11.57 1.76 -11.50
N ARG A 65 11.57 3.00 -12.03
CA ARG A 65 12.36 4.10 -11.46
C ARG A 65 11.91 4.49 -10.06
N VAL A 66 10.59 4.54 -9.81
CA VAL A 66 10.06 4.86 -8.48
C VAL A 66 10.52 3.80 -7.49
N TYR A 67 10.29 2.51 -7.79
CA TYR A 67 10.70 1.41 -6.92
C TYR A 67 12.21 1.37 -6.66
N GLN A 68 13.04 1.71 -7.65
CA GLN A 68 14.49 1.82 -7.48
C GLN A 68 14.92 2.97 -6.54
N GLN A 69 14.10 4.00 -6.38
CA GLN A 69 14.39 5.17 -5.57
C GLN A 69 13.81 5.10 -4.14
N LEU A 70 12.93 4.14 -3.87
CA LEU A 70 12.36 3.95 -2.54
C LEU A 70 13.40 3.38 -1.56
N THR A 71 13.47 3.97 -0.38
CA THR A 71 14.30 3.46 0.72
C THR A 71 13.85 2.08 1.18
N ARG A 72 12.54 1.84 1.12
CA ARG A 72 11.89 0.60 1.55
C ARG A 72 10.61 0.39 0.75
N THR A 73 10.37 -0.86 0.38
CA THR A 73 9.11 -1.30 -0.23
C THR A 73 8.44 -2.28 0.72
N THR A 74 7.19 -2.01 1.08
CA THR A 74 6.41 -2.86 1.98
C THR A 74 5.25 -3.49 1.21
N ILE A 75 5.07 -4.81 1.40
CA ILE A 75 3.93 -5.55 0.84
C ILE A 75 2.89 -5.72 1.93
N TRP A 76 1.65 -5.32 1.64
CA TRP A 76 0.51 -5.49 2.54
C TRP A 76 -0.36 -6.66 2.08
N LEU A 77 -0.53 -7.65 2.95
CA LEU A 77 -1.32 -8.86 2.66
C LEU A 77 -2.74 -8.81 3.24
N GLY A 78 -3.11 -7.70 3.91
CA GLY A 78 -4.37 -7.56 4.63
C GLY A 78 -4.17 -7.54 6.15
N THR A 79 -5.26 -7.39 6.89
CA THR A 79 -5.29 -7.28 8.37
C THR A 79 -4.99 -8.58 9.11
N GLY A 80 -4.49 -9.60 8.41
CA GLY A 80 -4.38 -10.97 8.90
C GLY A 80 -5.72 -11.70 8.88
N ASP A 81 -5.69 -12.94 8.41
CA ASP A 81 -6.75 -13.92 8.63
C ASP A 81 -6.10 -15.28 8.96
N ALA A 82 -6.90 -16.21 9.47
CA ALA A 82 -6.38 -17.51 9.92
C ALA A 82 -5.63 -18.27 8.81
N ASN A 83 -6.04 -18.08 7.55
CA ASN A 83 -5.44 -18.74 6.40
C ASN A 83 -4.11 -18.07 6.01
N GLY A 84 -4.02 -16.74 6.08
CA GLY A 84 -2.81 -15.96 5.85
C GLY A 84 -1.73 -16.29 6.87
N ASP A 85 -2.10 -16.42 8.14
CA ASP A 85 -1.16 -16.81 9.21
C ASP A 85 -0.62 -18.22 9.03
N GLU A 86 -1.44 -19.15 8.53
CA GLU A 86 -1.00 -20.51 8.20
C GLU A 86 -0.07 -20.52 6.99
N ALA A 87 -0.39 -19.77 5.94
CA ALA A 87 0.44 -19.63 4.75
C ALA A 87 1.82 -19.01 5.05
N LEU A 88 1.86 -17.96 5.88
CA LEU A 88 3.11 -17.35 6.34
C LEU A 88 3.94 -18.33 7.17
N ARG A 89 3.31 -19.09 8.09
CA ARG A 89 4.00 -20.13 8.86
C ARG A 89 4.60 -21.21 7.96
N PHE A 90 3.85 -21.66 6.96
CA PHE A 90 4.34 -22.63 5.98
C PHE A 90 5.51 -22.06 5.14
N TYR A 91 5.43 -20.80 4.72
CA TYR A 91 6.52 -20.13 3.99
C TYR A 91 7.81 -20.07 4.82
N HIS A 92 7.72 -19.73 6.10
CA HIS A 92 8.87 -19.73 7.01
C HIS A 92 9.49 -21.14 7.13
N GLN A 93 8.67 -22.18 7.26
CA GLN A 93 9.16 -23.57 7.29
C GLN A 93 9.91 -23.99 6.01
N LEU A 94 9.54 -23.44 4.84
CA LEU A 94 10.19 -23.76 3.57
C LEU A 94 11.47 -22.95 3.31
N THR A 95 11.58 -21.76 3.90
CA THR A 95 12.72 -20.86 3.71
C THR A 95 13.80 -21.00 4.78
N ASP A 96 13.48 -21.67 5.90
CA ASP A 96 14.44 -22.09 6.93
C ASP A 96 15.22 -23.39 6.57
N LEU A 97 15.30 -23.77 5.29
CA LEU A 97 16.15 -24.84 4.71
C LEU A 97 17.32 -24.24 3.92
#